data_AF-A0A7C3CTY7-F1
#
_entry.id   AF-A0A7C3CTY7-F1
#
_cell.length_a   1.000
_cell.length_b   1.000
_cell.length_c   1.000
_cell.angle_alpha   90.00
_cell.angle_beta   90.00
_cell.angle_gamma   90.00
#
_symmetry.space_group_name_H-M   'P 1'
#
loop_
_entity.id
_entity.type
_entity.pdbx_description
1 polymer ?
#
loop_
_entity_poly.entity_id
_entity_poly.type
_entity_poly.pdbx_seq_one_letter_code
_entity_poly.pdbx_strand_id
1 'polypeptide(L)'
;MEKPILSKQGIPMLNMMIGFFKDYFKYKDAAKKQQRWMERYCEQKGYAINPNWMMSTNLKSNLCEMEATFGKRYCPCFEPSANKVLDKKMSCPCEYVEDEIAEYGTCHCALFGPADLSKEQWKASSKRLMDEYQVPKNLKDGVLDTRGMPLDPRRELPVPDMMHQVKALLNGYKGEKLTVIVEREQEMLNLEKIALYRGYDCSWKPKENYFEAVLHLKR
;
A
#
# COMPACT_ATOMS: atom_id res chain seq x y z
N MET A 1 -20.70 22.79 15.49
CA MET A 1 -19.74 21.68 15.31
C MET A 1 -19.05 21.90 13.99
N GLU A 2 -17.74 22.16 13.99
CA GLU A 2 -16.97 22.32 12.75
C GLU A 2 -17.02 21.01 11.93
N LYS A 3 -17.17 21.14 10.61
CA LYS A 3 -17.16 19.98 9.71
C LYS A 3 -15.77 19.33 9.74
N PRO A 4 -15.66 17.99 9.80
CA PRO A 4 -14.38 17.32 9.80
C PRO A 4 -13.61 17.57 8.50
N ILE A 5 -12.29 17.79 8.60
CA ILE A 5 -11.41 17.84 7.43
C ILE A 5 -11.32 16.44 6.83
N LEU A 6 -11.77 16.30 5.58
CA LEU A 6 -11.78 15.04 4.84
C LEU A 6 -10.55 14.94 3.92
N SER A 7 -10.02 13.74 3.73
CA SER A 7 -9.03 13.44 2.71
C SER A 7 -9.66 13.43 1.32
N LYS A 8 -8.84 13.34 0.26
CA LYS A 8 -9.31 13.14 -1.12
C LYS A 8 -10.18 11.90 -1.30
N GLN A 9 -10.11 10.95 -0.36
CA GLN A 9 -10.88 9.71 -0.36
C GLN A 9 -12.18 9.82 0.46
N GLY A 10 -12.53 11.01 0.96
CA GLY A 10 -13.73 11.24 1.79
C GLY A 10 -13.58 10.74 3.23
N ILE A 11 -12.37 10.36 3.65
CA ILE A 11 -12.10 9.82 4.99
C ILE A 11 -11.67 10.96 5.92
N PRO A 12 -12.22 11.07 7.15
CA PRO A 12 -11.75 12.06 8.11
C PRO A 12 -10.24 11.93 8.37
N MET A 13 -9.50 13.03 8.25
CA MET A 13 -8.04 13.05 8.44
C MET A 13 -7.63 12.47 9.80
N LEU A 14 -8.45 12.66 10.84
CA LEU A 14 -8.25 12.08 12.16
C LEU A 14 -8.16 10.55 12.13
N ASN A 15 -9.04 9.88 11.38
CA ASN A 15 -9.05 8.42 11.29
C ASN A 15 -7.80 7.89 10.57
N MET A 16 -7.33 8.61 9.54
CA MET A 16 -6.07 8.28 8.87
C MET A 16 -4.88 8.39 9.82
N MET A 17 -4.84 9.43 10.65
CA MET A 17 -3.77 9.60 11.65
C MET A 17 -3.81 8.51 12.72
N ILE A 18 -5.00 8.12 13.20
CA ILE A 18 -5.15 6.99 14.14
C ILE A 18 -4.59 5.71 13.53
N GLY A 19 -4.96 5.39 12.28
CA GLY A 19 -4.45 4.23 11.56
C GLY A 19 -2.93 4.27 11.39
N PHE A 20 -2.39 5.42 10.98
CA PHE A 20 -0.95 5.64 10.84
C PHE A 20 -0.20 5.39 12.16
N PHE A 21 -0.65 5.97 13.27
CA PHE A 21 0.02 5.78 14.57
C PHE A 21 -0.13 4.36 15.09
N LYS A 22 -1.26 3.69 14.87
CA LYS A 22 -1.44 2.26 15.19
C LYS A 22 -0.38 1.42 14.50
N ASP A 23 -0.18 1.61 13.19
CA ASP A 23 0.82 0.87 12.42
C ASP A 23 2.26 1.28 12.82
N TYR A 24 2.52 2.58 13.07
CA TYR A 24 3.80 3.06 13.57
C TYR A 24 4.22 2.35 14.86
N PHE A 25 3.32 2.24 15.85
CA PHE A 25 3.63 1.55 17.10
C PHE A 25 3.72 0.04 16.91
N LYS A 26 2.82 -0.58 16.11
CA LYS A 26 2.86 -2.02 15.80
C LYS A 26 4.20 -2.44 15.20
N TYR A 27 4.74 -1.64 14.27
CA TYR A 27 5.96 -2.00 13.53
C TYR A 27 7.24 -1.37 14.07
N LYS A 28 7.21 -0.65 15.20
CA LYS A 28 8.34 0.14 15.73
C LYS A 28 9.67 -0.62 15.74
N ASP A 29 9.67 -1.86 16.21
CA ASP A 29 10.90 -2.66 16.29
C ASP A 29 11.30 -3.30 14.96
N ALA A 30 10.34 -3.87 14.22
CA ALA A 30 10.58 -4.42 12.88
C ALA A 30 11.09 -3.35 11.90
N ALA A 31 10.63 -2.10 12.06
CA ALA A 31 11.04 -0.95 11.27
C ALA A 31 12.55 -0.65 11.40
N LYS A 32 13.19 -0.97 12.53
CA LYS A 32 14.65 -0.80 12.69
C LYS A 32 15.44 -1.65 11.70
N LYS A 33 14.97 -2.87 11.42
CA LYS A 33 15.56 -3.75 10.40
C LYS A 33 15.43 -3.13 9.01
N GLN A 34 14.25 -2.63 8.67
CA GLN A 34 14.03 -2.01 7.37
C GLN A 34 14.82 -0.71 7.21
N GLN A 35 14.90 0.11 8.25
CA GLN A 35 15.69 1.35 8.26
C GLN A 35 17.16 1.09 7.89
N ARG A 36 17.83 0.16 8.61
CA ARG A 36 19.22 -0.19 8.33
C ARG A 36 19.43 -0.73 6.92
N TRP A 37 18.49 -1.54 6.43
CA TRP A 37 18.56 -2.06 5.06
C TRP A 37 18.43 -0.92 4.02
N MET A 38 17.48 -0.01 4.21
CA MET A 38 17.29 1.15 3.32
C MET A 38 18.51 2.08 3.31
N GLU A 39 19.10 2.36 4.47
CA GLU A 39 20.30 3.20 4.59
C GLU A 39 21.48 2.60 3.83
N ARG A 40 21.74 1.30 4.02
CA ARG A 40 22.80 0.58 3.29
C ARG A 40 22.57 0.57 1.78
N TYR A 41 21.32 0.39 1.35
CA TYR A 41 20.97 0.44 -0.07
C TYR A 41 21.22 1.85 -0.65
N CYS A 42 20.82 2.89 0.08
CA CYS A 42 21.03 4.27 -0.30
C CYS A 42 22.52 4.63 -0.41
N GLU A 43 23.32 4.23 0.58
CA GLU A 43 24.78 4.44 0.58
C GLU A 43 25.46 3.78 -0.63
N GLN A 44 25.06 2.55 -0.98
CA GLN A 44 25.63 1.82 -2.12
C GLN A 44 25.25 2.42 -3.49
N LYS A 45 24.11 3.09 -3.57
CA LYS A 45 23.54 3.60 -4.83
C LYS A 45 23.70 5.11 -5.03
N GLY A 46 24.14 5.85 -4.01
CA GLY A 46 24.10 7.31 -4.04
C GLY A 46 22.68 7.87 -3.97
N TYR A 47 21.78 7.16 -3.27
CA TYR A 47 20.38 7.54 -3.10
C TYR A 47 20.10 8.11 -1.71
N ALA A 48 18.93 8.70 -1.55
CA ALA A 48 18.36 9.12 -0.29
C ALA A 48 16.95 8.51 -0.10
N ILE A 49 16.57 8.35 1.17
CA ILE A 49 15.21 8.01 1.57
C ILE A 49 14.38 9.30 1.54
N ASN A 50 13.10 9.18 1.18
CA ASN A 50 12.18 10.31 1.19
C ASN A 50 12.22 11.09 2.54
N PRO A 51 12.47 12.41 2.51
CA PRO A 51 12.61 13.21 3.72
C PRO A 51 11.29 13.49 4.44
N ASN A 52 10.13 13.20 3.82
CA ASN A 52 8.85 13.30 4.48
C ASN A 52 8.70 12.16 5.51
N TRP A 53 8.75 12.51 6.79
CA TRP A 53 8.68 11.55 7.89
C TRP A 53 7.44 10.66 7.86
N MET A 54 6.27 11.22 7.56
CA MET A 54 5.04 10.41 7.51
C MET A 54 5.09 9.42 6.36
N MET A 55 5.54 9.85 5.18
CA MET A 55 5.57 8.99 4.01
C MET A 55 6.61 7.88 4.14
N SER A 56 7.85 8.20 4.51
CA SER A 56 8.89 7.18 4.72
C SER A 56 8.55 6.22 5.86
N THR A 57 7.91 6.71 6.93
CA THR A 57 7.43 5.86 8.03
C THR A 57 6.31 4.92 7.58
N ASN A 58 5.32 5.43 6.84
CA ASN A 58 4.21 4.61 6.33
C ASN A 58 4.71 3.52 5.36
N LEU A 59 5.56 3.88 4.41
CA LEU A 59 6.15 2.93 3.46
C LEU A 59 6.99 1.87 4.19
N LYS A 60 7.77 2.27 5.18
CA LYS A 60 8.54 1.34 6.03
C LYS A 60 7.64 0.38 6.81
N SER A 61 6.53 0.86 7.37
CA SER A 61 5.52 0.00 8.02
C SER A 61 4.91 -0.99 7.02
N ASN A 62 4.61 -0.56 5.79
CA ASN A 62 4.13 -1.45 4.74
C ASN A 62 5.16 -2.50 4.35
N LEU A 63 6.46 -2.15 4.27
CA LEU A 63 7.53 -3.12 4.03
C LEU A 63 7.61 -4.19 5.13
N CYS A 64 7.46 -3.78 6.41
CA CYS A 64 7.38 -4.72 7.54
C CYS A 64 6.18 -5.66 7.41
N GLU A 65 5.01 -5.11 7.05
CA GLU A 65 3.80 -5.89 6.89
C GLU A 65 3.89 -6.88 5.72
N MET A 66 4.47 -6.47 4.59
CA MET A 66 4.71 -7.37 3.46
C MET A 66 5.63 -8.53 3.87
N GLU A 67 6.72 -8.23 4.58
CA GLU A 67 7.65 -9.26 5.05
C GLU A 67 6.98 -10.22 6.04
N ALA A 68 6.19 -9.71 6.99
CA ALA A 68 5.51 -10.53 7.98
C ALA A 68 4.35 -11.35 7.39
N THR A 69 3.64 -10.82 6.40
CA THR A 69 2.45 -11.47 5.79
C THR A 69 2.85 -12.47 4.70
N PHE A 70 3.82 -12.12 3.86
CA PHE A 70 4.16 -12.88 2.66
C PHE A 70 5.57 -13.46 2.66
N GLY A 71 6.33 -13.28 3.74
CA GLY A 71 7.68 -13.81 3.92
C GLY A 71 8.76 -13.10 3.10
N LYS A 72 8.40 -12.03 2.36
CA LYS A 72 9.32 -11.24 1.54
C LYS A 72 8.97 -9.77 1.63
N ARG A 73 10.00 -8.93 1.50
CA ARG A 73 9.84 -7.49 1.38
C ARG A 73 9.37 -7.11 -0.03
N TYR A 74 8.12 -7.40 -0.37
CA TYR A 74 7.54 -6.92 -1.63
C TYR A 74 7.46 -5.39 -1.65
N CYS A 75 7.44 -4.82 -2.86
CA CYS A 75 7.19 -3.40 -3.09
C CYS A 75 5.93 -2.98 -2.31
N PRO A 76 5.99 -1.93 -1.46
CA PRO A 76 4.88 -1.61 -0.57
C PRO A 76 3.69 -0.99 -1.30
N CYS A 77 3.81 -0.77 -2.62
CA CYS A 77 2.82 -0.13 -3.50
C CYS A 77 2.04 -1.14 -4.37
N PHE A 78 2.41 -2.42 -4.31
CA PHE A 78 1.77 -3.50 -5.07
C PHE A 78 1.61 -4.75 -4.21
N GLU A 79 0.51 -5.45 -4.39
CA GLU A 79 0.28 -6.78 -3.81
C GLU A 79 0.97 -7.89 -4.62
N PRO A 80 1.29 -9.04 -4.00
CA PRO A 80 1.84 -10.20 -4.73
C PRO A 80 0.92 -10.67 -5.85
N SER A 81 1.49 -10.96 -7.01
CA SER A 81 0.77 -11.20 -8.27
C SER A 81 0.48 -12.68 -8.57
N ALA A 82 1.03 -13.61 -7.78
CA ALA A 82 1.11 -15.07 -8.07
C ALA A 82 2.08 -15.43 -9.22
N ASN A 83 2.45 -14.47 -10.06
CA ASN A 83 3.44 -14.68 -11.09
C ASN A 83 4.83 -14.63 -10.46
N LYS A 84 5.46 -15.81 -10.31
CA LYS A 84 6.79 -15.95 -9.69
C LYS A 84 7.85 -15.04 -10.31
N VAL A 85 7.79 -14.80 -11.63
CA VAL A 85 8.72 -13.93 -12.33
C VAL A 85 8.48 -12.48 -11.90
N LEU A 86 7.25 -11.99 -12.03
CA LEU A 86 6.89 -10.63 -11.64
C LEU A 86 7.12 -10.37 -10.14
N ASP A 87 6.72 -11.30 -9.28
CA ASP A 87 6.94 -11.23 -7.83
C ASP A 87 8.41 -11.11 -7.47
N LYS A 88 9.31 -11.81 -8.19
CA LYS A 88 10.75 -11.65 -8.01
C LYS A 88 11.18 -10.22 -8.36
N LYS A 89 10.70 -9.68 -9.49
CA LYS A 89 10.99 -8.30 -9.92
C LYS A 89 10.45 -7.25 -8.94
N MET A 90 9.36 -7.56 -8.23
CA MET A 90 8.72 -6.67 -7.26
C MET A 90 9.29 -6.76 -5.85
N SER A 91 10.23 -7.66 -5.56
CA SER A 91 10.91 -7.70 -4.25
C SER A 91 11.76 -6.43 -4.07
N CYS A 92 11.57 -5.70 -2.97
CA CYS A 92 12.25 -4.44 -2.69
C CYS A 92 13.74 -4.65 -2.31
N PRO A 93 14.70 -4.03 -3.01
CA PRO A 93 14.51 -3.01 -4.05
C PRO A 93 14.12 -3.66 -5.38
N CYS A 94 13.01 -3.20 -5.99
CA CYS A 94 12.47 -3.83 -7.18
C CYS A 94 13.34 -3.56 -8.41
N GLU A 95 13.30 -4.43 -9.42
CA GLU A 95 14.09 -4.29 -10.65
C GLU A 95 13.80 -2.97 -11.40
N TYR A 96 12.62 -2.38 -11.19
CA TYR A 96 12.18 -1.13 -11.82
C TYR A 96 12.75 0.15 -11.18
N VAL A 97 13.46 0.04 -10.05
CA VAL A 97 13.85 1.20 -9.23
C VAL A 97 14.73 2.19 -10.00
N GLU A 98 15.66 1.70 -10.81
CA GLU A 98 16.60 2.52 -11.57
C GLU A 98 15.87 3.27 -12.69
N ASP A 99 15.04 2.56 -13.46
CA ASP A 99 14.27 3.13 -14.57
C ASP A 99 13.25 4.17 -14.08
N GLU A 100 12.59 3.91 -12.95
CA GLU A 100 11.63 4.83 -12.36
C GLU A 100 12.31 6.08 -11.79
N ILE A 101 13.50 5.93 -11.17
CA ILE A 101 14.29 7.08 -10.72
C ILE A 101 14.73 7.92 -11.92
N ALA A 102 15.18 7.29 -13.01
CA ALA A 102 15.59 7.99 -14.22
C ALA A 102 14.43 8.77 -14.88
N GLU A 103 13.22 8.20 -14.90
CA GLU A 103 12.07 8.83 -15.56
C GLU A 103 11.34 9.84 -14.66
N TYR A 104 11.16 9.53 -13.38
CA TYR A 104 10.30 10.30 -12.46
C TYR A 104 11.07 11.00 -11.32
N GLY A 105 12.39 10.83 -11.24
CA GLY A 105 13.24 11.35 -10.17
C GLY A 105 13.21 10.53 -8.88
N THR A 106 12.24 9.63 -8.71
CA THR A 106 12.13 8.72 -7.57
C THR A 106 11.58 7.37 -8.04
N CYS A 107 11.77 6.31 -7.26
CA CYS A 107 11.06 5.05 -7.52
C CYS A 107 9.53 5.26 -7.42
N HIS A 108 8.72 4.35 -7.96
CA HIS A 108 7.26 4.48 -8.03
C HIS A 108 6.65 4.92 -6.69
N CYS A 109 7.05 4.24 -5.61
CA CYS A 109 6.63 4.49 -4.23
C CYS A 109 7.12 5.80 -3.61
N ALA A 110 7.90 6.60 -4.35
CA ALA A 110 8.61 7.78 -3.86
C ALA A 110 9.42 7.49 -2.58
N LEU A 111 9.95 6.27 -2.41
CA LEU A 111 10.73 5.88 -1.23
C LEU A 111 12.21 6.26 -1.38
N PHE A 112 12.76 6.04 -2.58
CA PHE A 112 14.15 6.29 -2.94
C PHE A 112 14.23 7.26 -4.11
N GLY A 113 15.28 8.08 -4.12
CA GLY A 113 15.65 9.00 -5.19
C GLY A 113 17.11 9.42 -5.05
N PRO A 114 17.67 10.18 -6.01
CA PRO A 114 19.05 10.68 -5.94
C PRO A 114 19.31 11.45 -4.63
N ALA A 115 20.54 11.33 -4.09
CA ALA A 115 20.89 11.97 -2.82
C ALA A 115 20.79 13.50 -2.86
N ASP A 116 20.92 14.10 -4.04
CA ASP A 116 20.83 15.54 -4.30
C ASP A 116 19.44 16.00 -4.76
N LEU A 117 18.44 15.10 -4.78
CA LEU A 117 17.08 15.43 -5.19
C LEU A 117 16.48 16.53 -4.29
N SER A 118 16.03 17.62 -4.90
CA SER A 118 15.53 18.79 -4.17
C SER A 118 14.24 18.49 -3.38
N LYS A 119 13.97 19.31 -2.36
CA LYS A 119 12.75 19.22 -1.54
C LYS A 119 11.49 19.35 -2.40
N GLU A 120 11.54 20.19 -3.43
CA GLU A 120 10.43 20.45 -4.37
C GLU A 120 10.18 19.22 -5.24
N GLN A 121 11.23 18.56 -5.74
CA GLN A 121 11.12 17.30 -6.48
C GLN A 121 10.58 16.16 -5.61
N TRP A 122 11.02 16.06 -4.34
CA TRP A 122 10.45 15.11 -3.39
C TRP A 122 8.96 15.35 -3.15
N LYS A 123 8.54 16.61 -2.97
CA LYS A 123 7.12 16.96 -2.82
C LYS A 123 6.32 16.62 -4.08
N ALA A 124 6.86 16.92 -5.27
CA ALA A 124 6.22 16.61 -6.54
C ALA A 124 6.03 15.08 -6.71
N SER A 125 7.07 14.30 -6.42
CA SER A 125 7.02 12.83 -6.46
C SER A 125 6.02 12.26 -5.45
N SER A 126 6.02 12.80 -4.23
CA SER A 126 5.04 12.40 -3.20
C SER A 126 3.62 12.73 -3.63
N LYS A 127 3.41 13.89 -4.27
CA LYS A 127 2.11 14.31 -4.78
C LYS A 127 1.63 13.38 -5.90
N ARG A 128 2.51 13.01 -6.85
CA ARG A 128 2.21 12.06 -7.93
C ARG A 128 1.68 10.74 -7.37
N LEU A 129 2.43 10.12 -6.44
CA LEU A 129 2.00 8.89 -5.78
C LEU A 129 0.65 9.06 -5.07
N MET A 130 0.44 10.17 -4.38
CA MET A 130 -0.81 10.40 -3.67
C MET A 130 -1.99 10.62 -4.62
N ASP A 131 -1.78 11.23 -5.79
CA ASP A 131 -2.82 11.37 -6.80
C ASP A 131 -3.23 10.01 -7.39
N GLU A 132 -2.28 9.08 -7.55
CA GLU A 132 -2.52 7.71 -8.01
C GLU A 132 -3.26 6.85 -6.96
N TYR A 133 -2.91 6.97 -5.66
CA TYR A 133 -3.45 6.07 -4.62
C TYR A 133 -4.64 6.63 -3.85
N GLN A 134 -4.83 7.96 -3.82
CA GLN A 134 -5.93 8.62 -3.11
C GLN A 134 -7.18 8.83 -3.98
N VAL A 135 -7.63 7.79 -4.65
CA VAL A 135 -8.85 7.80 -5.47
C VAL A 135 -10.12 7.56 -4.63
N PRO A 136 -11.29 8.06 -5.06
CA PRO A 136 -12.58 7.70 -4.47
C PRO A 136 -12.77 6.18 -4.43
N LYS A 137 -13.32 5.66 -3.34
CA LYS A 137 -13.58 4.22 -3.19
C LYS A 137 -14.98 3.89 -3.69
N ASN A 138 -15.11 2.82 -4.45
CA ASN A 138 -16.41 2.31 -4.88
C ASN A 138 -17.06 1.49 -3.75
N LEU A 139 -17.50 2.19 -2.70
CA LEU A 139 -18.14 1.61 -1.53
C LEU A 139 -19.65 1.87 -1.56
N LYS A 140 -20.45 0.82 -1.51
CA LYS A 140 -21.91 0.90 -1.39
C LYS A 140 -22.42 -0.15 -0.42
N ASP A 141 -23.17 0.28 0.60
CA ASP A 141 -23.84 -0.62 1.56
C ASP A 141 -22.92 -1.68 2.19
N GLY A 142 -21.67 -1.30 2.50
CA GLY A 142 -20.67 -2.20 3.10
C GLY A 142 -20.00 -3.15 2.09
N VAL A 143 -20.19 -2.91 0.79
CA VAL A 143 -19.54 -3.62 -0.33
C VAL A 143 -18.56 -2.68 -1.01
N LEU A 144 -17.27 -3.00 -0.95
CA LEU A 144 -16.19 -2.32 -1.66
C LEU A 144 -15.87 -3.09 -2.94
N ASP A 145 -16.09 -2.47 -4.10
CA ASP A 145 -15.62 -3.01 -5.38
C ASP A 145 -14.25 -2.41 -5.73
N THR A 146 -13.24 -3.26 -5.84
CA THR A 146 -11.84 -2.83 -6.05
C THR A 146 -11.37 -2.93 -7.49
N ARG A 147 -12.25 -3.40 -8.39
CA ARG A 147 -11.93 -3.69 -9.79
C ARG A 147 -11.87 -2.43 -10.65
N GLY A 148 -11.38 -2.58 -11.88
CA GLY A 148 -11.40 -1.53 -12.90
C GLY A 148 -10.43 -0.37 -12.65
N MET A 149 -9.45 -0.55 -11.77
CA MET A 149 -8.36 0.41 -11.60
C MET A 149 -7.40 0.35 -12.80
N PRO A 150 -6.76 1.48 -13.17
CA PRO A 150 -5.77 1.49 -14.23
C PRO A 150 -4.59 0.58 -13.88
N LEU A 151 -3.95 0.01 -14.90
CA LEU A 151 -2.77 -0.84 -14.73
C LEU A 151 -1.49 -0.01 -14.77
N ASP A 152 -0.54 -0.32 -13.89
CA ASP A 152 0.84 0.16 -13.99
C ASP A 152 1.48 -0.34 -15.29
N PRO A 153 2.05 0.53 -16.13
CA PRO A 153 2.58 0.14 -17.44
C PRO A 153 3.78 -0.81 -17.37
N ARG A 154 4.48 -0.91 -16.23
CA ARG A 154 5.66 -1.77 -16.07
C ARG A 154 5.33 -3.15 -15.50
N ARG A 155 4.33 -3.21 -14.63
CA ARG A 155 3.96 -4.41 -13.86
C ARG A 155 2.65 -5.04 -14.33
N GLU A 156 1.83 -4.30 -15.07
CA GLU A 156 0.49 -4.70 -15.48
C GLU A 156 -0.41 -5.07 -14.28
N LEU A 157 -0.22 -4.36 -13.16
CA LEU A 157 -0.99 -4.54 -11.93
C LEU A 157 -1.84 -3.31 -11.62
N PRO A 158 -3.01 -3.47 -10.97
CA PRO A 158 -3.89 -2.35 -10.66
C PRO A 158 -3.24 -1.31 -9.73
N VAL A 159 -3.48 -0.03 -9.99
CA VAL A 159 -3.05 1.10 -9.16
C VAL A 159 -4.24 2.02 -8.87
N PRO A 160 -4.66 2.18 -7.59
CA PRO A 160 -4.19 1.44 -6.43
C PRO A 160 -4.69 -0.02 -6.47
N ASP A 161 -3.87 -0.93 -5.96
CA ASP A 161 -4.27 -2.33 -5.82
C ASP A 161 -5.40 -2.53 -4.79
N MET A 162 -5.94 -3.74 -4.71
CA MET A 162 -7.02 -4.07 -3.79
C MET A 162 -6.61 -3.85 -2.34
N MET A 163 -5.39 -4.25 -1.95
CA MET A 163 -4.91 -4.13 -0.57
C MET A 163 -4.85 -2.67 -0.11
N HIS A 164 -4.41 -1.75 -0.97
CA HIS A 164 -4.37 -0.32 -0.70
C HIS A 164 -5.77 0.26 -0.57
N GLN A 165 -6.70 -0.15 -1.43
CA GLN A 165 -8.08 0.28 -1.35
C GLN A 165 -8.74 -0.16 -0.03
N VAL A 166 -8.58 -1.43 0.37
CA VAL A 166 -9.09 -1.99 1.61
C VAL A 166 -8.46 -1.30 2.83
N LYS A 167 -7.13 -1.23 2.91
CA LYS A 167 -6.44 -0.61 4.06
C LYS A 167 -6.83 0.85 4.25
N ALA A 168 -6.94 1.61 3.15
CA ALA A 168 -7.39 2.98 3.21
C ALA A 168 -8.81 3.07 3.78
N LEU A 169 -9.74 2.25 3.28
CA LEU A 169 -11.13 2.23 3.75
C LEU A 169 -11.24 1.87 5.24
N LEU A 170 -10.46 0.89 5.71
CA LEU A 170 -10.50 0.44 7.11
C LEU A 170 -10.13 1.54 8.12
N ASN A 171 -9.43 2.59 7.69
CA ASN A 171 -9.16 3.79 8.50
C ASN A 171 -10.44 4.62 8.70
N GLY A 172 -11.33 4.15 9.58
CA GLY A 172 -12.59 4.83 9.91
C GLY A 172 -13.85 4.09 9.48
N TYR A 173 -13.73 2.91 8.87
CA TYR A 173 -14.87 2.05 8.60
C TYR A 173 -15.55 1.61 9.90
N LYS A 174 -16.88 1.73 9.95
CA LYS A 174 -17.69 1.45 11.14
C LYS A 174 -18.50 0.17 11.09
N GLY A 175 -18.61 -0.46 9.93
CA GLY A 175 -19.33 -1.72 9.79
C GLY A 175 -18.59 -2.87 10.47
N GLU A 176 -19.36 -3.83 10.97
CA GLU A 176 -18.82 -5.08 11.55
C GLU A 176 -18.29 -6.03 10.47
N LYS A 177 -18.80 -5.88 9.24
CA LYS A 177 -18.40 -6.65 8.07
C LYS A 177 -18.10 -5.72 6.91
N LEU A 178 -17.10 -6.08 6.11
CA LEU A 178 -16.79 -5.44 4.84
C LEU A 178 -16.75 -6.52 3.77
N THR A 179 -17.65 -6.42 2.78
CA THR A 179 -17.56 -7.26 1.58
C THR A 179 -16.62 -6.58 0.60
N VAL A 180 -15.69 -7.32 0.02
CA VAL A 180 -14.74 -6.84 -0.99
C VAL A 180 -14.95 -7.66 -2.25
N ILE A 181 -15.25 -6.98 -3.34
CA ILE A 181 -15.31 -7.54 -4.68
C ILE A 181 -13.93 -7.37 -5.33
N VAL A 182 -13.36 -8.48 -5.76
CA VAL A 182 -12.05 -8.53 -6.43
C VAL A 182 -12.16 -9.30 -7.74
N GLU A 183 -11.27 -9.01 -8.69
CA GLU A 183 -11.31 -9.60 -10.03
C GLU A 183 -10.54 -10.92 -10.07
N ARG A 184 -9.36 -10.96 -9.46
CA ARG A 184 -8.43 -12.10 -9.55
C ARG A 184 -8.47 -12.93 -8.28
N GLU A 185 -8.36 -14.24 -8.42
CA GLU A 185 -8.26 -15.17 -7.29
C GLU A 185 -7.10 -14.80 -6.36
N GLN A 186 -5.98 -14.37 -6.92
CA GLN A 186 -4.81 -13.97 -6.13
C GLN A 186 -5.08 -12.76 -5.23
N GLU A 187 -5.90 -11.79 -5.66
CA GLU A 187 -6.28 -10.65 -4.81
C GLU A 187 -7.07 -11.14 -3.60
N MET A 188 -7.99 -12.08 -3.80
CA MET A 188 -8.74 -12.72 -2.71
C MET A 188 -7.77 -13.45 -1.75
N LEU A 189 -6.82 -14.23 -2.26
CA LEU A 189 -5.84 -14.95 -1.43
C LEU A 189 -4.93 -14.01 -0.66
N ASN A 190 -4.55 -12.87 -1.25
CA ASN A 190 -3.80 -11.82 -0.56
C ASN A 190 -4.64 -11.18 0.54
N LEU A 191 -5.92 -10.92 0.27
CA LEU A 191 -6.87 -10.37 1.21
C LEU A 191 -7.08 -11.28 2.43
N GLU A 192 -7.19 -12.59 2.21
CA GLU A 192 -7.28 -13.58 3.29
C GLU A 192 -6.03 -13.58 4.18
N LYS A 193 -4.84 -13.58 3.57
CA LYS A 193 -3.56 -13.54 4.31
C LYS A 193 -3.41 -12.26 5.13
N ILE A 194 -3.69 -11.10 4.55
CA ILE A 194 -3.57 -9.83 5.27
C ILE A 194 -4.64 -9.68 6.35
N ALA A 195 -5.85 -10.20 6.11
CA ALA A 195 -6.92 -10.24 7.11
C ALA A 195 -6.48 -11.04 8.34
N LEU A 196 -6.02 -12.28 8.12
CA LEU A 196 -5.51 -13.15 9.17
C LEU A 196 -4.36 -12.47 9.93
N TYR A 197 -3.40 -11.89 9.22
CA TYR A 197 -2.27 -11.18 9.83
C TYR A 197 -2.69 -9.95 10.66
N ARG A 198 -3.77 -9.27 10.27
CA ARG A 198 -4.34 -8.15 11.01
C ARG A 198 -5.38 -8.56 12.07
N GLY A 199 -5.61 -9.86 12.26
CA GLY A 199 -6.50 -10.41 13.28
C GLY A 199 -7.99 -10.35 12.88
N TYR A 200 -8.29 -10.33 11.58
CA TYR A 200 -9.65 -10.39 11.05
C TYR A 200 -9.93 -11.79 10.52
N ASP A 201 -11.18 -12.25 10.67
CA ASP A 201 -11.64 -13.44 9.95
C ASP A 201 -11.98 -13.04 8.50
N CYS A 202 -11.65 -13.91 7.55
CA CYS A 202 -12.00 -13.73 6.14
C CYS A 202 -12.73 -14.99 5.65
N SER A 203 -13.79 -14.79 4.89
CA SER A 203 -14.52 -15.87 4.19
C SER A 203 -14.84 -15.39 2.79
N TRP A 204 -14.72 -16.24 1.77
CA TRP A 204 -14.93 -15.83 0.40
C TRP A 204 -15.67 -16.89 -0.42
N LYS A 205 -16.23 -16.46 -1.56
CA LYS A 205 -16.87 -17.35 -2.54
C LYS A 205 -16.60 -16.86 -3.97
N PRO A 206 -16.35 -17.78 -4.91
CA PRO A 206 -16.25 -17.42 -6.32
C PRO A 206 -17.63 -17.04 -6.88
N LYS A 207 -17.63 -16.17 -7.88
CA LYS A 207 -18.74 -15.79 -8.74
C LYS A 207 -18.33 -16.01 -10.19
N GLU A 208 -19.26 -15.82 -11.13
CA GLU A 208 -19.03 -16.12 -12.55
C GLU A 208 -17.77 -15.44 -13.10
N ASN A 209 -17.52 -14.17 -12.74
CA ASN A 209 -16.39 -13.37 -13.27
C ASN A 209 -15.62 -12.58 -12.19
N TYR A 210 -15.81 -12.91 -10.91
CA TYR A 210 -15.21 -12.18 -9.79
C TYR A 210 -15.25 -13.01 -8.51
N PHE A 211 -14.69 -12.49 -7.43
CA PHE A 211 -14.75 -13.11 -6.09
C PHE A 211 -15.37 -12.14 -5.09
N GLU A 212 -16.20 -12.67 -4.19
CA GLU A 212 -16.72 -11.93 -3.04
C GLU A 212 -16.03 -12.42 -1.78
N ALA A 213 -15.18 -11.59 -1.19
CA ALA A 213 -14.57 -11.82 0.11
C ALA A 213 -15.30 -11.00 1.18
N VAL A 214 -15.46 -11.55 2.37
CA VAL A 214 -16.10 -10.90 3.51
C VAL A 214 -15.10 -10.88 4.65
N LEU A 215 -14.67 -9.68 5.02
CA LEU A 215 -13.89 -9.43 6.23
C LEU A 215 -14.85 -9.26 7.41
N HIS A 216 -14.66 -10.06 8.46
CA HIS A 216 -15.37 -9.89 9.73
C HIS A 216 -14.47 -9.11 10.68
N LEU A 217 -14.76 -7.82 10.83
CA LEU A 217 -13.89 -6.84 11.48
C LEU A 217 -14.11 -6.76 12.99
N LYS A 218 -14.62 -7.85 13.60
CA LYS A 218 -15.05 -7.93 15.01
C LYS A 218 -14.21 -7.00 15.90
N ARG A 219 -14.89 -5.97 16.40
CA ARG A 219 -14.30 -4.97 17.29
C ARG A 219 -14.24 -5.50 18.71
#